data_AF-A0A8E2VK59-F1
#
_entry.id   AF-A0A8E2VK59-F1
#
_cell.length_a   1.000
_cell.length_b   1.000
_cell.length_c   1.000
_cell.angle_alpha   90.00
_cell.angle_beta   90.00
_cell.angle_gamma   90.00
#
_symmetry.space_group_name_H-M   'P 1'
#
loop_
_entity.id
_entity.type
_entity.pdbx_description
1 polymer ?
#
loop_
_entity_poly.entity_id
_entity_poly.type
_entity_poly.pdbx_seq_one_letter_code
_entity_poly.pdbx_strand_id
1 'polypeptide(L)'
;MLTPLTLAAAWSPAAQFSVAEDTDVLLSNPSPYFRLVWTVTTSTDAPAVGVDQANPLLPSSGMPMTLYAGETLHLAGTAGAPAGVEH
;
A
#
# COMPACT_ATOMS: atom_id res chain seq x y z
N MET A 1 -15.46 -0.93 1.43
CA MET A 1 -15.28 0.42 2.03
C MET A 1 -13.90 0.95 1.64
N LEU A 2 -13.78 2.23 1.28
CA LEU A 2 -12.48 2.83 0.94
C LEU A 2 -11.74 3.28 2.21
N THR A 3 -10.52 2.79 2.40
CA THR A 3 -9.58 3.22 3.43
C THR A 3 -8.54 4.16 2.81
N PRO A 4 -8.62 5.48 3.06
CA PRO A 4 -7.61 6.41 2.57
C PRO A 4 -6.31 6.28 3.39
N LEU A 5 -5.18 6.30 2.69
CA LEU A 5 -3.84 6.25 3.28
C LEU A 5 -3.01 7.45 2.82
N THR A 6 -2.17 7.97 3.72
CA THR A 6 -1.26 9.08 3.42
C THR A 6 0.16 8.54 3.23
N LEU A 7 0.70 8.65 2.03
CA LEU A 7 2.03 8.12 1.73
C LEU A 7 3.14 8.95 2.39
N ALA A 8 4.24 8.27 2.70
CA ALA A 8 5.52 8.85 3.07
C ALA A 8 6.62 8.34 2.10
N ALA A 9 7.75 9.05 2.05
CA ALA A 9 8.89 8.69 1.20
C ALA A 9 9.57 7.38 1.62
N ALA A 10 9.37 6.96 2.87
CA ALA A 10 9.83 5.71 3.43
C ALA A 10 8.63 4.90 3.96
N TRP A 11 8.85 3.62 4.28
CA TRP A 11 7.86 2.82 4.98
C TRP A 11 7.40 3.53 6.26
N SER A 12 6.09 3.59 6.43
CA SER A 12 5.47 4.35 7.51
C SER A 12 4.26 3.60 8.05
N PRO A 13 4.08 3.56 9.38
CA PRO A 13 2.88 2.98 9.98
C PRO A 13 1.59 3.73 9.63
N ALA A 14 1.69 4.95 9.08
CA ALA A 14 0.55 5.70 8.56
C ALA A 14 0.13 5.29 7.14
N ALA A 15 0.92 4.46 6.47
CA ALA A 15 0.74 4.03 5.09
C ALA A 15 0.71 2.49 4.99
N GLN A 16 -0.05 1.84 5.88
CA GLN A 16 -0.21 0.39 5.88
C GLN A 16 -1.66 -0.03 6.08
N PHE A 17 -2.01 -1.22 5.63
CA PHE A 17 -3.32 -1.83 5.78
C PHE A 17 -3.18 -3.31 6.15
N SER A 18 -3.62 -3.68 7.35
CA SER A 18 -3.55 -5.06 7.87
C SER A 18 -4.93 -5.70 7.85
N VAL A 19 -4.96 -7.00 7.58
CA VAL A 19 -6.21 -7.80 7.57
C VAL A 19 -6.15 -8.91 8.62
N ALA A 20 -7.27 -9.14 9.30
CA ALA A 20 -7.41 -10.23 10.28
C ALA A 20 -7.91 -11.53 9.64
N GLU A 21 -8.51 -11.44 8.46
CA GLU A 21 -9.09 -12.54 7.69
C GLU A 21 -8.73 -12.36 6.22
N ASP A 22 -8.78 -13.44 5.44
CA ASP A 22 -8.55 -13.38 4.00
C ASP A 22 -9.54 -12.39 3.36
N THR A 23 -9.00 -11.39 2.65
CA THR A 23 -9.77 -10.28 2.12
C THR A 23 -9.28 -9.90 0.73
N ASP A 24 -10.20 -9.84 -0.23
CA ASP A 24 -9.92 -9.25 -1.53
C ASP A 24 -9.91 -7.73 -1.42
N VAL A 25 -8.85 -7.11 -1.94
CA VAL A 25 -8.66 -5.66 -1.90
C VAL A 25 -8.35 -5.09 -3.27
N LEU A 26 -8.76 -3.84 -3.49
CA LEU A 26 -8.30 -3.01 -4.60
C LEU A 26 -7.38 -1.92 -4.07
N LEU A 27 -6.07 -2.08 -4.31
CA LEU A 27 -5.09 -1.03 -4.08
C LEU A 27 -5.20 0.01 -5.20
N SER A 28 -5.45 1.26 -4.84
CA SER A 28 -5.66 2.36 -5.77
C SER A 28 -4.61 3.45 -5.60
N ASN A 29 -4.03 3.88 -6.73
CA ASN A 29 -3.21 5.09 -6.83
C ASN A 29 -3.97 6.17 -7.62
N PRO A 30 -4.72 7.06 -6.93
CA PRO A 30 -5.45 8.13 -7.59
C PRO A 30 -4.55 9.29 -8.04
N SER A 31 -3.27 9.32 -7.63
CA SER A 31 -2.35 10.37 -8.04
C SER A 31 -2.15 10.33 -9.56
N PRO A 32 -2.30 11.47 -10.28
CA PRO A 32 -2.03 11.52 -11.72
C PRO A 32 -0.55 11.73 -12.05
N TYR A 33 0.29 12.03 -11.05
CA TYR A 33 1.68 12.43 -11.26
C TYR A 33 2.70 11.46 -10.68
N PHE A 34 2.36 10.80 -9.58
CA PHE A 34 3.33 10.03 -8.79
C PHE A 34 2.95 8.56 -8.77
N ARG A 35 3.94 7.71 -9.02
CA ARG A 35 3.82 6.29 -8.67
C ARG A 35 3.82 6.14 -7.15
N LEU A 36 3.17 5.10 -6.67
CA LEU A 36 3.43 4.55 -5.34
C LEU A 36 4.18 3.23 -5.47
N VAL A 37 4.76 2.76 -4.38
CA VAL A 37 5.30 1.41 -4.30
C VAL A 37 4.64 0.68 -3.14
N TRP A 38 4.60 -0.64 -3.24
CA TRP A 38 3.95 -1.48 -2.26
C TRP A 38 4.68 -2.81 -2.06
N THR A 39 4.50 -3.37 -0.87
CA THR A 39 4.92 -4.73 -0.53
C THR A 39 3.97 -5.31 0.51
N VAL A 40 3.94 -6.64 0.63
CA VAL A 40 3.14 -7.33 1.65
C VAL A 40 4.08 -8.08 2.58
N THR A 41 3.82 -7.98 3.87
CA THR A 41 4.53 -8.72 4.91
C THR A 41 3.54 -9.29 5.92
N THR A 42 4.00 -10.11 6.86
CA THR A 42 3.19 -10.63 7.96
C THR A 42 3.42 -9.86 9.27
N SER A 43 3.90 -8.61 9.18
CA SER A 43 4.17 -7.74 10.33
C SER A 43 3.82 -6.28 10.00
N THR A 44 3.49 -5.50 11.02
CA THR A 44 3.33 -4.04 10.94
C THR A 44 4.66 -3.28 11.06
N ASP A 45 5.77 -3.99 11.29
CA ASP A 45 7.10 -3.39 11.26
C ASP A 45 7.47 -2.98 9.83
N ALA A 46 8.39 -2.01 9.71
CA ALA A 46 8.90 -1.58 8.42
C ALA A 46 9.47 -2.79 7.63
N PRO A 47 9.06 -2.98 6.37
CA PRO A 47 9.59 -4.04 5.52
C PRO A 47 11.11 -3.99 5.41
N ALA A 48 11.75 -5.17 5.39
CA ALA A 48 13.20 -5.29 5.20
C ALA A 48 13.66 -4.92 3.78
N VAL A 49 12.74 -4.97 2.80
CA VAL A 49 12.98 -4.56 1.42
C VAL A 49 13.02 -3.03 1.32
N GLY A 50 13.97 -2.48 0.57
CA GLY A 50 14.01 -1.04 0.29
C GLY A 50 12.79 -0.59 -0.53
N VAL A 51 12.37 0.67 -0.34
CA VAL A 51 11.27 1.29 -1.13
C VAL A 51 11.56 1.24 -2.64
N ASP A 52 12.83 1.34 -3.03
CA ASP A 52 13.30 1.25 -4.42
C ASP A 52 13.28 -0.16 -5.01
N GLN A 53 13.14 -1.19 -4.18
CA GLN A 53 13.08 -2.61 -4.57
C GLN A 53 11.66 -3.19 -4.53
N ALA A 54 10.69 -2.40 -4.05
CA ALA A 54 9.30 -2.81 -3.92
C ALA A 54 8.52 -2.74 -5.25
N ASN A 55 7.29 -3.27 -5.24
CA ASN A 55 6.46 -3.33 -6.42
C ASN A 55 5.90 -1.95 -6.75
N PRO A 56 6.06 -1.43 -7.98
CA PRO A 56 5.48 -0.15 -8.36
C PRO A 56 3.99 -0.28 -8.69
N LEU A 57 3.21 0.74 -8.37
CA LEU A 57 1.88 0.98 -8.92
C LEU A 57 1.85 2.34 -9.61
N LEU A 58 1.50 2.34 -10.89
CA LEU A 58 1.55 3.51 -11.76
C LEU A 58 0.53 4.58 -11.34
N PRO A 59 0.73 5.84 -11.75
CA PRO A 59 -0.27 6.89 -11.59
C PRO A 59 -1.63 6.51 -12.18
N SER A 60 -2.72 6.99 -11.57
CA SER A 60 -4.10 6.80 -12.01
C SER A 60 -4.46 5.33 -12.33
N SER A 61 -3.97 4.41 -11.50
CA SER A 61 -4.19 2.98 -11.69
C SER A 61 -4.64 2.28 -10.41
N GLY A 62 -5.20 1.09 -10.56
CA GLY A 62 -5.57 0.22 -9.46
C GLY A 62 -5.08 -1.20 -9.71
N MET A 63 -4.86 -1.95 -8.63
CA MET A 63 -4.42 -3.33 -8.68
C MET A 63 -5.29 -4.17 -7.73
N PRO A 64 -6.15 -5.06 -8.26
CA PRO A 64 -6.84 -6.03 -7.42
C PRO A 64 -5.84 -7.06 -6.90
N MET A 65 -5.96 -7.44 -5.63
CA MET A 65 -5.16 -8.47 -5.00
C MET A 65 -5.90 -9.08 -3.80
N THR A 66 -5.50 -10.26 -3.38
CA THR A 66 -5.97 -10.87 -2.14
C THR A 66 -4.91 -10.68 -1.06
N LEU A 67 -5.32 -10.24 0.13
CA LEU A 67 -4.49 -10.26 1.34
C LEU A 67 -4.97 -11.41 2.23
N TYR A 68 -4.04 -12.24 2.68
CA TYR A 68 -4.33 -13.35 3.58
C TYR A 68 -4.36 -12.89 5.05
N ALA A 69 -5.06 -13.64 5.89
CA ALA A 69 -5.15 -13.39 7.32
C ALA A 69 -3.76 -13.18 7.96
N GLY A 70 -3.58 -12.04 8.63
CA GLY A 70 -2.31 -11.65 9.25
C GLY A 70 -1.34 -10.92 8.33
N GLU A 71 -1.65 -10.75 7.05
CA GLU A 71 -0.86 -9.93 6.14
C GLU A 71 -1.10 -8.43 6.37
N THR A 72 -0.06 -7.67 6.07
CA THR A 72 -0.04 -6.22 6.08
C THR A 72 0.51 -5.73 4.75
N LEU A 73 -0.31 -4.95 4.05
CA LEU A 73 0.09 -4.20 2.87
C LEU A 73 0.79 -2.91 3.34
N HIS A 74 2.02 -2.72 2.90
CA HIS A 74 2.84 -1.54 3.17
C HIS A 74 2.94 -0.70 1.91
N LEU A 75 2.74 0.61 2.03
CA LEU A 75 2.80 1.56 0.92
C LEU A 75 3.85 2.65 1.19
N ALA A 76 4.50 3.11 0.14
CA ALA A 76 5.37 4.28 0.16
C ALA A 76 5.30 5.02 -1.17
N GLY A 77 5.77 6.26 -1.21
CA GLY A 77 5.76 7.08 -2.41
C GLY A 77 6.04 8.54 -2.11
N THR A 78 5.61 9.45 -2.99
CA THR A 78 5.74 10.89 -2.71
C THR A 78 4.99 11.24 -1.42
N ALA A 79 5.68 11.89 -0.47
CA ALA A 79 5.07 12.24 0.81
C ALA A 79 3.82 13.11 0.62
N GLY A 80 2.72 12.74 1.29
CA GLY A 80 1.43 13.41 1.18
C GLY A 80 0.62 13.03 -0.07
N ALA A 81 1.14 12.19 -0.97
CA ALA A 81 0.36 11.69 -2.08
C ALA A 81 -0.75 10.74 -1.57
N PRO A 82 -1.95 10.78 -2.19
CA PRO A 82 -3.07 9.93 -1.79
C PRO A 82 -2.85 8.49 -2.26
N ALA A 83 -3.24 7.54 -1.41
CA ALA A 83 -3.45 6.14 -1.76
C ALA A 83 -4.77 5.65 -1.16
N GLY A 84 -5.35 4.59 -1.73
CA GLY A 84 -6.59 4.02 -1.25
C GLY A 84 -6.55 2.49 -1.27
N VAL A 85 -7.16 1.87 -0.27
CA VAL A 85 -7.42 0.43 -0.25
C VAL A 85 -8.92 0.22 -0.10
N GLU A 86 -9.57 -0.40 -1.09
CA GLU A 86 -10.96 -0.82 -1.00
C GLU A 86 -11.01 -2.30 -0.63
N HIS A 87 -11.88 -2.67 0.31
CA HIS A 87 -12.10 -4.04 0.81
C HIS A 87 -13.56 -4.25 1.21
#